data_AF-A0A1U9NPV6-F1
#
_entry.id   AF-A0A1U9NPV6-F1
#
_cell.length_a   1.000
_cell.length_b   1.000
_cell.length_c   1.000
_cell.angle_alpha   90.00
_cell.angle_beta   90.00
_cell.angle_gamma   90.00
#
_symmetry.space_group_name_H-M   'P 1'
#
loop_
_entity.id
_entity.type
_entity.pdbx_description
1 polymer ?
#
loop_
_entity_poly.entity_id
_entity_poly.type
_entity_poly.pdbx_seq_one_letter_code
_entity_poly.pdbx_strand_id
1 'polypeptide(L)'
;MAKKYWYGGATDHLGEWDYDNAAGGYTGSNWRLVADDTGCAKPAAGDEVFIDNRAAYNDTDGRYQDIDTNIDATGTGTPDLAAVTISADYDGNIGADGSYLELECSGDAVIEGEGSVYLKVSAGTGVNADVDRLVVNKAQGTLYLSGAENDGSNVAKFAEILAISGTLSIADSTAVDKLTSFEAATISAGSGCKDVLNGTLADLIIVGGTVTWNSPIDTVDIFGGMLRWGSDGDTATGLDCNLANIYPAGRLIWQTADTDVSILKKFVCCGGTLDAQQPTNSQYRKQIGSGASEVSEAWYNSNLRLAARTLSLASGSSIKNYGARITAPAGDSISF
;
A
#
# COMPACT_ATOMS: atom_id res chain seq x y z
N MET A 1 -1.25 23.03 -24.16
CA MET A 1 -1.06 22.63 -22.76
C MET A 1 -0.33 23.74 -22.05
N ALA A 2 -0.87 24.25 -20.96
CA ALA A 2 -0.17 25.19 -20.10
C ALA A 2 0.49 24.38 -18.97
N LYS A 3 1.78 24.58 -18.74
CA LYS A 3 2.44 24.06 -17.55
C LYS A 3 2.00 24.90 -16.36
N LYS A 4 1.48 24.29 -15.31
CA LYS A 4 1.07 24.98 -14.08
C LYS A 4 1.92 24.51 -12.91
N TYR A 5 2.55 25.46 -12.21
CA TYR A 5 3.39 25.23 -11.03
C TYR A 5 2.63 25.64 -9.77
N TRP A 6 2.63 24.79 -8.74
CA TRP A 6 1.78 24.94 -7.55
C TRP A 6 2.56 24.88 -6.22
N TYR A 7 2.05 25.66 -5.25
CA TYR A 7 2.43 25.67 -3.83
C TYR A 7 1.42 24.87 -3.00
N GLY A 8 1.87 23.81 -2.35
CA GLY A 8 1.18 23.16 -1.24
C GLY A 8 1.93 23.41 0.05
N GLY A 9 1.77 24.60 0.63
CA GLY A 9 2.41 24.96 1.89
C GLY A 9 1.53 24.64 3.09
N ALA A 10 2.09 23.94 4.08
CA ALA A 10 1.47 23.50 5.33
C ALA A 10 0.87 24.61 6.24
N THR A 11 0.93 25.88 5.85
CA THR A 11 0.54 27.01 6.72
C THR A 11 -0.89 27.52 6.55
N ASP A 12 -1.65 27.09 5.53
CA ASP A 12 -2.98 27.68 5.25
C ASP A 12 -4.17 26.69 5.28
N HIS A 13 -3.99 25.46 5.78
CA HIS A 13 -5.03 24.43 5.80
C HIS A 13 -5.51 23.99 7.20
N LEU A 14 -5.53 24.92 8.17
CA LEU A 14 -6.36 24.74 9.38
C LEU A 14 -7.88 24.77 9.09
N GLY A 15 -8.31 25.03 7.85
CA GLY A 15 -9.69 25.40 7.54
C GLY A 15 -10.65 24.28 7.08
N GLU A 16 -10.16 23.16 6.52
CA GLU A 16 -11.08 22.16 5.91
C GLU A 16 -11.14 20.80 6.61
N TRP A 17 -10.22 20.49 7.53
CA TRP A 17 -10.19 19.18 8.19
C TRP A 17 -9.94 19.21 9.70
N ASP A 18 -10.10 20.36 10.36
CA ASP A 18 -10.42 20.36 11.80
C ASP A 18 -11.86 19.84 11.94
N TYR A 19 -11.99 18.51 12.06
CA TYR A 19 -13.29 17.83 12.21
C TYR A 19 -14.10 18.38 13.39
N ASP A 20 -13.48 19.14 14.30
CA ASP A 20 -14.10 19.77 15.46
C ASP A 20 -14.55 21.25 15.25
N ASN A 21 -14.19 21.92 14.14
CA ASN A 21 -14.50 23.35 13.90
C ASN A 21 -15.12 23.68 12.53
N ALA A 22 -15.96 22.80 11.97
CA ALA A 22 -16.69 23.01 10.72
C ALA A 22 -17.82 24.09 10.80
N ALA A 23 -17.47 25.32 11.16
CA ALA A 23 -18.39 26.45 11.26
C ALA A 23 -17.78 27.75 10.68
N GLY A 24 -17.30 27.71 9.43
CA GLY A 24 -16.88 28.93 8.75
C GLY A 24 -16.58 28.67 7.28
N GLY A 25 -17.50 29.02 6.40
CA GLY A 25 -17.37 28.80 4.96
C GLY A 25 -16.17 29.53 4.35
N TYR A 26 -15.25 28.76 3.78
CA TYR A 26 -14.23 29.25 2.87
C TYR A 26 -14.67 28.97 1.43
N THR A 27 -14.72 30.01 0.59
CA THR A 27 -15.08 29.93 -0.84
C THR A 27 -13.88 30.22 -1.76
N GLY A 28 -12.66 30.06 -1.25
CA GLY A 28 -11.42 30.26 -2.00
C GLY A 28 -10.97 28.97 -2.70
N SER A 29 -10.43 29.08 -3.91
CA SER A 29 -9.73 27.98 -4.57
C SER A 29 -8.39 27.76 -3.87
N ASN A 30 -8.11 26.54 -3.39
CA ASN A 30 -6.81 26.16 -2.80
C ASN A 30 -5.68 26.06 -3.85
N TRP A 31 -5.92 26.51 -5.09
CA TRP A 31 -4.99 26.45 -6.22
C TRP A 31 -4.37 27.83 -6.48
N ARG A 32 -3.07 28.00 -6.19
CA ARG A 32 -2.31 29.24 -6.49
C ARG A 32 -1.18 28.97 -7.48
N LEU A 33 -0.97 29.89 -8.42
CA LEU A 33 0.14 29.86 -9.38
C LEU A 33 1.41 30.44 -8.73
N VAL A 34 2.50 29.69 -8.78
CA VAL A 34 3.84 30.11 -8.32
C VAL A 34 4.30 31.44 -8.96
N ALA A 35 3.82 31.72 -10.17
CA ALA A 35 4.26 32.85 -10.98
C ALA A 35 3.87 34.23 -10.42
N ASP A 36 2.77 34.33 -9.68
CA ASP A 36 2.18 35.64 -9.35
C ASP A 36 1.30 35.69 -8.08
N ASP A 37 1.18 34.59 -7.33
CA ASP A 37 0.31 34.47 -6.14
C ASP A 37 -1.15 34.86 -6.41
N THR A 38 -1.56 34.89 -7.68
CA THR A 38 -2.95 35.13 -8.04
C THR A 38 -3.73 33.83 -7.87
N GLY A 39 -4.99 33.97 -7.43
CA GLY A 39 -5.92 32.85 -7.37
C GLY A 39 -6.05 32.24 -8.76
N CYS A 40 -5.48 31.05 -8.96
CA CYS A 40 -5.57 30.37 -10.23
C CYS A 40 -6.87 29.57 -10.27
N ALA A 41 -7.47 29.50 -11.46
CA ALA A 41 -8.47 28.48 -11.70
C ALA A 41 -7.81 27.10 -11.51
N LYS A 42 -8.49 26.23 -10.78
CA LYS A 42 -8.12 24.83 -10.62
C LYS A 42 -7.62 24.21 -11.97
N PRO A 43 -6.56 23.38 -11.97
CA PRO A 43 -6.14 22.66 -13.16
C PRO A 43 -7.29 21.89 -13.82
N ALA A 44 -7.41 22.02 -15.13
CA ALA A 44 -8.41 21.31 -15.92
C ALA A 44 -7.84 19.98 -16.44
N ALA A 45 -8.72 19.09 -16.89
CA ALA A 45 -8.33 17.86 -17.56
C ALA A 45 -7.29 18.12 -18.67
N GLY A 46 -6.15 17.42 -18.60
CA GLY A 46 -5.04 17.53 -19.55
C GLY A 46 -4.02 18.63 -19.24
N ASP A 47 -4.17 19.36 -18.13
CA ASP A 47 -3.10 20.19 -17.59
C ASP A 47 -1.99 19.32 -16.98
N GLU A 48 -0.72 19.65 -17.25
CA GLU A 48 0.42 19.11 -16.49
C GLU A 48 0.57 19.91 -15.20
N VAL A 49 0.44 19.22 -14.05
CA VAL A 49 0.54 19.80 -12.72
C VAL A 49 1.91 19.50 -12.13
N PHE A 50 2.66 20.53 -11.77
CA PHE A 50 3.94 20.44 -11.06
C PHE A 50 3.75 20.96 -9.63
N ILE A 51 3.91 20.09 -8.63
CA ILE A 51 3.85 20.44 -7.21
C ILE A 51 5.29 20.66 -6.75
N ASP A 52 5.70 21.90 -6.46
CA ASP A 52 7.01 22.20 -5.92
C ASP A 52 6.92 23.36 -4.91
N ASN A 53 7.00 23.04 -3.62
CA ASN A 53 6.98 24.00 -2.52
C ASN A 53 8.28 24.84 -2.41
N ARG A 54 9.23 24.69 -3.35
CA ARG A 54 10.55 25.35 -3.31
C ARG A 54 10.71 26.53 -4.26
N ALA A 55 9.70 26.86 -5.06
CA ALA A 55 9.77 27.97 -5.99
C ALA A 55 9.59 29.32 -5.26
N ALA A 56 10.65 29.82 -4.62
CA ALA A 56 10.64 31.15 -4.02
C ALA A 56 10.52 32.23 -5.11
N TYR A 57 9.60 33.17 -4.91
CA TYR A 57 9.49 34.36 -5.77
C TYR A 57 10.71 35.27 -5.56
N ASN A 58 11.58 35.39 -6.58
CA ASN A 58 12.60 36.45 -6.58
C ASN A 58 11.99 37.75 -7.13
N ASP A 59 11.45 38.56 -6.22
CA ASP A 59 10.88 39.90 -6.46
C ASP A 59 11.82 40.80 -7.29
N THR A 60 13.12 40.71 -7.04
CA THR A 60 14.08 41.72 -7.47
C THR A 60 14.25 41.87 -8.99
N ASP A 61 13.92 40.85 -9.79
CA ASP A 61 14.16 40.87 -11.25
C ASP A 61 12.92 40.56 -12.12
N GLY A 62 11.75 40.29 -11.54
CA GLY A 62 10.54 39.94 -12.30
C GLY A 62 10.71 38.73 -13.22
N ARG A 63 11.66 37.85 -12.89
CA ARG A 63 11.95 36.62 -13.62
C ARG A 63 11.50 35.43 -12.81
N TYR A 64 10.79 34.53 -13.47
CA TYR A 64 10.66 33.14 -13.06
C TYR A 64 12.05 32.63 -12.70
N GLN A 65 12.31 32.28 -11.43
CA GLN A 65 13.47 31.44 -11.16
C GLN A 65 13.21 30.12 -11.88
N ASP A 66 14.17 29.71 -12.71
CA ASP A 66 14.26 28.32 -13.13
C ASP A 66 14.19 27.45 -11.88
N ILE A 67 13.54 26.31 -12.02
CA ILE A 67 13.37 25.27 -11.01
C ILE A 67 14.77 24.81 -10.57
N ASP A 68 15.41 25.55 -9.67
CA ASP A 68 16.50 25.01 -8.88
C ASP A 68 15.81 24.21 -7.79
N THR A 69 15.73 22.91 -8.08
CA THR A 69 15.52 21.81 -7.14
C THR A 69 16.26 22.08 -5.83
N ASN A 70 15.87 21.45 -4.73
CA ASN A 70 16.63 21.48 -3.48
C ASN A 70 17.97 20.74 -3.70
N ILE A 71 18.88 21.35 -4.44
CA ILE A 71 20.23 20.89 -4.64
C ILE A 71 20.85 21.01 -3.25
N ASP A 72 21.13 19.88 -2.59
CA ASP A 72 22.25 19.84 -1.64
C ASP A 72 23.51 20.38 -2.36
N ALA A 73 24.71 20.38 -1.79
CA ALA A 73 25.86 20.87 -2.57
C ALA A 73 26.11 20.12 -3.93
N THR A 74 25.33 19.07 -4.25
CA THR A 74 25.44 18.19 -5.42
C THR A 74 24.23 18.07 -6.36
N GLY A 75 22.98 18.35 -5.96
CA GLY A 75 21.87 18.46 -6.93
C GLY A 75 20.53 17.79 -6.59
N THR A 76 20.37 17.15 -5.43
CA THR A 76 19.53 15.94 -5.37
C THR A 76 18.36 15.91 -4.37
N GLY A 77 18.01 17.00 -3.69
CA GLY A 77 16.97 16.98 -2.67
C GLY A 77 15.55 16.92 -3.23
N THR A 78 14.68 16.21 -2.52
CA THR A 78 13.24 16.08 -2.78
C THR A 78 12.48 17.25 -2.10
N PRO A 79 11.34 17.72 -2.63
CA PRO A 79 10.55 18.71 -1.92
C PRO A 79 9.90 18.07 -0.69
N ASP A 80 10.06 18.70 0.48
CA ASP A 80 9.23 18.44 1.66
C ASP A 80 7.84 19.00 1.36
N LEU A 81 6.90 18.09 1.10
CA LEU A 81 5.50 18.38 0.83
C LEU A 81 4.67 17.94 2.04
N ALA A 82 4.94 18.54 3.19
CA ALA A 82 4.11 18.39 4.37
C ALA A 82 2.61 18.54 4.00
N ALA A 83 1.91 17.40 4.04
CA ALA A 83 0.51 17.20 3.67
C ALA A 83 0.13 17.46 2.19
N VAL A 84 0.37 16.47 1.31
CA VAL A 84 -0.18 16.46 -0.05
C VAL A 84 -1.66 16.10 -0.03
N THR A 85 -2.51 16.93 -0.65
CA THR A 85 -3.92 16.58 -0.91
C THR A 85 -4.26 16.75 -2.39
N ILE A 86 -4.77 15.68 -3.02
CA ILE A 86 -5.35 15.72 -4.37
C ILE A 86 -6.86 15.59 -4.21
N SER A 87 -7.61 16.59 -4.66
CA SER A 87 -9.06 16.70 -4.42
C SER A 87 -9.90 15.77 -5.29
N ALA A 88 -11.07 15.36 -4.78
CA ALA A 88 -12.00 14.44 -5.45
C ALA A 88 -12.47 14.88 -6.85
N ASP A 89 -12.47 16.18 -7.10
CA ASP A 89 -12.92 16.75 -8.36
C ASP A 89 -11.80 16.84 -9.41
N TYR A 90 -10.55 16.48 -9.09
CA TYR A 90 -9.43 16.48 -10.03
C TYR A 90 -9.46 15.22 -10.91
N ASP A 91 -9.48 15.42 -12.23
CA ASP A 91 -9.60 14.37 -13.24
C ASP A 91 -8.35 14.22 -14.12
N GLY A 92 -7.35 15.07 -13.91
CA GLY A 92 -6.06 15.00 -14.60
C GLY A 92 -5.16 13.89 -14.05
N ASN A 93 -4.15 13.50 -14.85
CA ASN A 93 -3.12 12.56 -14.38
C ASN A 93 -1.97 13.32 -13.70
N ILE A 94 -1.37 12.72 -12.68
CA ILE A 94 -0.16 13.22 -12.02
C ILE A 94 0.95 12.19 -12.17
N GLY A 95 2.07 12.61 -12.75
CA GLY A 95 3.20 11.74 -13.07
C GLY A 95 2.87 10.71 -14.16
N ALA A 96 3.83 9.84 -14.41
CA ALA A 96 3.72 8.71 -15.32
C ALA A 96 4.66 7.59 -14.88
N ASP A 97 4.55 6.42 -15.51
CA ASP A 97 5.51 5.35 -15.28
C ASP A 97 6.95 5.80 -15.62
N GLY A 98 7.89 5.49 -14.73
CA GLY A 98 9.26 6.01 -14.77
C GLY A 98 9.42 7.51 -14.49
N SER A 99 8.35 8.25 -14.20
CA SER A 99 8.36 9.70 -13.92
C SER A 99 7.32 10.03 -12.85
N TYR A 100 7.53 9.47 -11.66
CA TYR A 100 6.69 9.62 -10.50
C TYR A 100 6.83 11.02 -9.90
N LEU A 101 5.74 11.54 -9.31
CA LEU A 101 5.84 12.68 -8.41
C LEU A 101 6.54 12.21 -7.13
N GLU A 102 7.71 12.79 -6.84
CA GLU A 102 8.43 12.52 -5.62
C GLU A 102 7.84 13.31 -4.44
N LEU A 103 7.71 12.65 -3.30
CA LEU A 103 7.24 13.27 -2.07
C LEU A 103 8.00 12.74 -0.86
N GLU A 104 8.32 13.65 0.05
CA GLU A 104 8.60 13.37 1.45
C GLU A 104 7.51 14.08 2.23
N CYS A 105 6.80 13.36 3.09
CA CYS A 105 5.86 14.02 3.99
C CYS A 105 5.85 13.29 5.33
N SER A 106 6.52 13.85 6.33
CA SER A 106 6.50 13.39 7.73
C SER A 106 5.12 13.56 8.42
N GLY A 107 4.04 13.45 7.64
CA GLY A 107 2.64 13.57 8.03
C GLY A 107 1.73 12.89 6.99
N ASP A 108 0.46 13.30 6.98
CA ASP A 108 -0.58 12.60 6.21
C ASP A 108 -0.69 13.12 4.76
N ALA A 109 -0.84 12.21 3.78
CA ALA A 109 -1.21 12.51 2.41
C ALA A 109 -2.60 11.95 2.08
N VAL A 110 -3.39 12.69 1.30
CA VAL A 110 -4.74 12.30 0.88
C VAL A 110 -4.84 12.37 -0.63
N ILE A 111 -5.19 11.26 -1.27
CA ILE A 111 -5.27 11.16 -2.72
C ILE A 111 -6.67 10.75 -3.13
N GLU A 112 -7.39 11.70 -3.71
CA GLU A 112 -8.70 11.50 -4.33
C GLU A 112 -8.61 11.74 -5.86
N GLY A 113 -9.75 11.96 -6.48
CA GLY A 113 -9.85 12.32 -7.90
C GLY A 113 -9.96 11.11 -8.82
N GLU A 114 -10.26 11.37 -10.09
CA GLU A 114 -10.55 10.34 -11.10
C GLU A 114 -9.34 9.98 -11.96
N GLY A 115 -8.35 10.87 -12.08
CA GLY A 115 -7.16 10.63 -12.88
C GLY A 115 -6.14 9.72 -12.21
N SER A 116 -5.22 9.16 -12.99
CA SER A 116 -4.16 8.29 -12.48
C SER A 116 -3.03 9.10 -11.86
N VAL A 117 -2.48 8.60 -10.75
CA VAL A 117 -1.43 9.29 -9.98
C VAL A 117 -0.26 8.34 -9.79
N TYR A 118 0.96 8.80 -10.05
CA TYR A 118 2.21 8.07 -9.83
C TYR A 118 2.99 8.79 -8.73
N LEU A 119 3.10 8.19 -7.55
CA LEU A 119 3.79 8.73 -6.38
C LEU A 119 5.01 7.90 -6.00
N LYS A 120 6.11 8.58 -5.67
CA LYS A 120 7.33 7.97 -5.14
C LYS A 120 7.71 8.64 -3.82
N VAL A 121 7.85 7.86 -2.75
CA VAL A 121 8.41 8.38 -1.50
C VAL A 121 9.93 8.50 -1.64
N SER A 122 10.49 9.66 -1.32
CA SER A 122 11.91 9.97 -1.52
C SER A 122 12.30 11.18 -0.68
N ALA A 123 13.48 11.19 -0.08
CA ALA A 123 14.10 12.37 0.57
C ALA A 123 15.45 12.69 -0.08
N GLY A 124 15.66 12.21 -1.31
CA GLY A 124 16.96 12.13 -1.97
C GLY A 124 17.68 10.80 -1.71
N THR A 125 18.72 10.54 -2.51
CA THR A 125 19.48 9.28 -2.47
C THR A 125 20.16 9.07 -1.12
N GLY A 126 20.02 7.87 -0.58
CA GLY A 126 20.67 7.48 0.67
C GLY A 126 20.16 8.20 1.92
N VAL A 127 18.91 8.69 1.87
CA VAL A 127 18.23 9.35 2.97
C VAL A 127 16.93 8.59 3.27
N ASN A 128 16.61 8.44 4.54
CA ASN A 128 15.32 7.90 4.94
C ASN A 128 14.20 8.89 4.59
N ALA A 129 13.07 8.35 4.15
CA ALA A 129 11.88 9.12 3.85
C ALA A 129 10.66 8.37 4.34
N ASP A 130 9.65 9.11 4.75
CA ASP A 130 8.41 8.51 5.20
C ASP A 130 7.19 9.33 4.80
N VAL A 131 6.08 8.59 4.74
CA VAL A 131 4.71 9.07 4.71
C VAL A 131 4.02 8.42 5.90
N ASP A 132 3.64 9.21 6.90
CA ASP A 132 3.00 8.69 8.11
C ASP A 132 1.70 7.95 7.75
N ARG A 133 0.84 8.61 6.96
CA ARG A 133 -0.41 8.03 6.49
C ARG A 133 -0.74 8.46 5.08
N LEU A 134 -1.11 7.51 4.23
CA LEU A 134 -1.64 7.75 2.90
C LEU A 134 -3.11 7.30 2.84
N VAL A 135 -4.03 8.24 2.64
CA VAL A 135 -5.46 7.97 2.42
C VAL A 135 -5.74 7.93 0.92
N VAL A 136 -6.32 6.85 0.43
CA VAL A 136 -6.66 6.65 -0.98
C VAL A 136 -8.17 6.51 -1.13
N ASN A 137 -8.78 7.47 -1.80
CA ASN A 137 -10.21 7.47 -2.10
C ASN A 137 -10.43 7.82 -3.58
N LYS A 138 -10.02 6.89 -4.46
CA LYS A 138 -10.01 7.10 -5.91
C LYS A 138 -11.06 6.24 -6.59
N ALA A 139 -12.33 6.65 -6.56
CA ALA A 139 -13.41 5.88 -7.20
C ALA A 139 -13.12 5.53 -8.67
N GLN A 140 -12.30 6.32 -9.37
CA GLN A 140 -11.78 6.07 -10.72
C GLN A 140 -10.25 6.28 -10.79
N GLY A 141 -9.63 5.72 -11.83
CA GLY A 141 -8.19 5.78 -12.04
C GLY A 141 -7.39 4.84 -11.13
N THR A 142 -6.07 4.91 -11.25
CA THR A 142 -5.13 4.10 -10.47
C THR A 142 -4.12 4.98 -9.77
N LEU A 143 -3.87 4.71 -8.48
CA LEU A 143 -2.70 5.22 -7.78
C LEU A 143 -1.57 4.19 -7.87
N TYR A 144 -0.42 4.62 -8.37
CA TYR A 144 0.80 3.83 -8.44
C TYR A 144 1.77 4.35 -7.39
N LEU A 145 2.24 3.48 -6.50
CA LEU A 145 3.17 3.80 -5.42
C LEU A 145 4.52 3.13 -5.67
N SER A 146 5.58 3.85 -5.35
CA SER A 146 6.95 3.34 -5.27
C SER A 146 7.72 4.00 -4.11
N GLY A 147 8.81 3.38 -3.69
CA GLY A 147 9.80 4.00 -2.79
C GLY A 147 11.12 4.20 -3.53
N ALA A 148 11.84 5.29 -3.24
CA ALA A 148 13.16 5.53 -3.81
C ALA A 148 14.24 4.59 -3.25
N GLU A 149 14.12 4.24 -1.97
CA GLU A 149 15.09 3.44 -1.23
C GLU A 149 14.36 2.36 -0.43
N ASN A 150 14.91 1.14 -0.36
CA ASN A 150 14.47 0.11 0.57
C ASN A 150 15.55 -0.98 0.69
N ASP A 151 16.59 -0.67 1.46
CA ASP A 151 17.70 -1.56 1.68
C ASP A 151 18.12 -1.61 3.17
N GLY A 152 19.25 -2.25 3.47
CA GLY A 152 19.73 -2.38 4.86
C GLY A 152 20.33 -1.10 5.45
N SER A 153 20.37 0.00 4.69
CA SER A 153 20.95 1.29 5.10
C SER A 153 19.91 2.41 5.13
N ASN A 154 18.98 2.44 4.16
CA ASN A 154 17.97 3.49 4.04
C ASN A 154 16.61 2.93 3.62
N VAL A 155 15.55 3.63 3.99
CA VAL A 155 14.19 3.26 3.65
C VAL A 155 13.33 4.48 3.30
N ALA A 156 12.61 4.39 2.19
CA ALA A 156 11.54 5.28 1.80
C ALA A 156 10.20 4.51 1.94
N LYS A 157 9.40 4.86 2.95
CA LYS A 157 8.26 4.02 3.34
C LYS A 157 6.93 4.74 3.45
N PHE A 158 5.87 3.96 3.28
CA PHE A 158 4.52 4.32 3.73
C PHE A 158 4.26 3.61 5.06
N ALA A 159 4.16 4.36 6.15
CA ALA A 159 3.93 3.79 7.47
C ALA A 159 2.50 3.23 7.58
N GLU A 160 1.49 3.95 7.06
CA GLU A 160 0.11 3.46 6.97
C GLU A 160 -0.54 3.84 5.64
N ILE A 161 -1.18 2.88 4.98
CA ILE A 161 -2.02 3.12 3.79
C ILE A 161 -3.47 2.77 4.12
N LEU A 162 -4.39 3.71 3.91
CA LEU A 162 -5.84 3.52 4.05
C LEU A 162 -6.50 3.56 2.66
N ALA A 163 -6.74 2.40 2.06
CA ALA A 163 -7.38 2.27 0.75
C ALA A 163 -8.90 2.15 0.89
N ILE A 164 -9.59 3.29 0.83
CA ILE A 164 -11.05 3.39 1.00
C ILE A 164 -11.77 2.92 -0.27
N SER A 165 -11.32 3.40 -1.43
CA SER A 165 -11.90 3.05 -2.73
C SER A 165 -10.87 3.17 -3.84
N GLY A 166 -11.09 2.44 -4.94
CA GLY A 166 -10.28 2.58 -6.16
C GLY A 166 -9.27 1.49 -6.41
N THR A 167 -8.37 1.76 -7.37
CA THR A 167 -7.26 0.86 -7.70
C THR A 167 -5.95 1.41 -7.18
N LEU A 168 -5.24 0.60 -6.41
CA LEU A 168 -3.90 0.88 -5.89
C LEU A 168 -2.91 -0.17 -6.39
N SER A 169 -1.81 0.28 -6.98
CA SER A 169 -0.69 -0.56 -7.40
C SER A 169 0.56 -0.16 -6.61
N ILE A 170 1.13 -1.09 -5.85
CA ILE A 170 2.35 -0.88 -5.07
C ILE A 170 3.47 -1.66 -5.76
N ALA A 171 4.51 -0.94 -6.19
CA ALA A 171 5.65 -1.52 -6.90
C ALA A 171 6.48 -2.45 -6.00
N ASP A 172 7.28 -3.31 -6.63
CA ASP A 172 8.25 -4.14 -5.94
C ASP A 172 9.17 -3.30 -5.03
N SER A 173 9.61 -3.90 -3.93
CA SER A 173 10.53 -3.32 -2.96
C SER A 173 10.06 -1.99 -2.37
N THR A 174 8.76 -1.67 -2.42
CA THR A 174 8.19 -0.50 -1.74
C THR A 174 7.95 -0.83 -0.27
N ALA A 175 8.59 -0.11 0.66
CA ALA A 175 8.39 -0.34 2.08
C ALA A 175 6.99 0.11 2.52
N VAL A 176 6.24 -0.82 3.12
CA VAL A 176 4.90 -0.59 3.68
C VAL A 176 4.85 -1.27 5.04
N ASP A 177 4.60 -0.50 6.10
CA ASP A 177 4.48 -1.07 7.45
C ASP A 177 3.05 -1.56 7.69
N LYS A 178 2.04 -0.82 7.24
CA LYS A 178 0.63 -1.18 7.43
C LYS A 178 -0.26 -0.82 6.24
N LEU A 179 -1.17 -1.72 5.86
CA LEU A 179 -2.17 -1.51 4.82
C LEU A 179 -3.57 -1.87 5.34
N THR A 180 -4.52 -0.94 5.19
CA THR A 180 -5.94 -1.19 5.45
C THR A 180 -6.76 -1.06 4.16
N SER A 181 -7.57 -2.08 3.85
CA SER A 181 -8.43 -2.13 2.66
C SER A 181 -9.92 -2.12 3.03
N PHE A 182 -10.71 -1.31 2.34
CA PHE A 182 -12.17 -1.24 2.47
C PHE A 182 -12.89 -1.80 1.23
N GLU A 183 -14.23 -1.91 1.30
CA GLU A 183 -15.05 -2.67 0.34
C GLU A 183 -14.86 -2.31 -1.14
N ALA A 184 -14.59 -1.03 -1.43
CA ALA A 184 -14.46 -0.53 -2.80
C ALA A 184 -13.02 -0.51 -3.32
N ALA A 185 -12.04 -1.03 -2.56
CA ALA A 185 -10.64 -1.02 -2.94
C ALA A 185 -10.20 -2.29 -3.67
N THR A 186 -9.37 -2.11 -4.69
CA THR A 186 -8.62 -3.17 -5.38
C THR A 186 -7.13 -2.83 -5.30
N ILE A 187 -6.35 -3.68 -4.66
CA ILE A 187 -4.95 -3.42 -4.34
C ILE A 187 -4.09 -4.54 -4.92
N SER A 188 -2.99 -4.18 -5.54
CA SER A 188 -1.95 -5.13 -6.00
C SER A 188 -0.60 -4.64 -5.51
N ALA A 189 0.09 -5.47 -4.72
CA ALA A 189 1.43 -5.19 -4.23
C ALA A 189 2.42 -6.23 -4.72
N GLY A 190 3.55 -5.74 -5.22
CA GLY A 190 4.65 -6.56 -5.71
C GLY A 190 5.39 -7.32 -4.61
N SER A 191 6.53 -7.86 -4.98
CA SER A 191 7.50 -8.55 -4.13
C SER A 191 8.35 -7.59 -3.31
N GLY A 192 8.89 -8.04 -2.18
CA GLY A 192 9.78 -7.24 -1.34
C GLY A 192 9.14 -6.05 -0.61
N CYS A 193 7.82 -5.96 -0.52
CA CYS A 193 7.11 -4.91 0.21
C CYS A 193 7.24 -5.12 1.74
N LYS A 194 8.34 -4.63 2.30
CA LYS A 194 8.72 -4.67 3.73
C LYS A 194 9.71 -3.54 4.00
N ASP A 195 9.86 -3.12 5.26
CA ASP A 195 10.96 -2.24 5.68
C ASP A 195 12.23 -3.08 5.84
N VAL A 196 13.14 -3.00 4.85
CA VAL A 196 14.38 -3.80 4.84
C VAL A 196 15.35 -3.31 5.92
N LEU A 197 15.41 -2.00 6.16
CA LEU A 197 16.33 -1.38 7.12
C LEU A 197 16.06 -1.88 8.54
N ASN A 198 14.79 -1.88 8.93
CA ASN A 198 14.37 -2.27 10.28
C ASN A 198 13.96 -3.75 10.37
N GLY A 199 13.87 -4.45 9.23
CA GLY A 199 13.41 -5.84 9.18
C GLY A 199 11.92 -6.01 9.52
N THR A 200 11.11 -4.97 9.32
CA THR A 200 9.68 -4.97 9.64
C THR A 200 8.88 -5.49 8.44
N LEU A 201 8.01 -6.48 8.66
CA LEU A 201 7.09 -6.98 7.64
C LEU A 201 5.76 -6.23 7.73
N ALA A 202 5.00 -6.21 6.63
CA ALA A 202 3.74 -5.47 6.58
C ALA A 202 2.63 -6.13 7.42
N ASP A 203 1.84 -5.30 8.08
CA ASP A 203 0.55 -5.64 8.68
C ASP A 203 -0.60 -5.32 7.71
N LEU A 204 -1.50 -6.27 7.49
CA LEU A 204 -2.62 -6.13 6.57
C LEU A 204 -3.96 -6.21 7.30
N ILE A 205 -4.81 -5.20 7.15
CA ILE A 205 -6.18 -5.17 7.68
C ILE A 205 -7.16 -5.10 6.52
N ILE A 206 -7.90 -6.16 6.26
CA ILE A 206 -8.82 -6.25 5.13
C ILE A 206 -10.25 -6.24 5.67
N VAL A 207 -10.86 -5.06 5.66
CA VAL A 207 -12.27 -4.87 6.02
C VAL A 207 -13.17 -5.25 4.84
N GLY A 208 -12.70 -5.00 3.63
CA GLY A 208 -13.36 -5.38 2.39
C GLY A 208 -12.43 -5.24 1.18
N GLY A 209 -12.99 -5.40 -0.02
CA GLY A 209 -12.25 -5.24 -1.26
C GLY A 209 -11.43 -6.47 -1.64
N THR A 210 -10.48 -6.27 -2.54
CA THR A 210 -9.56 -7.32 -3.02
C THR A 210 -8.12 -6.85 -2.91
N VAL A 211 -7.31 -7.61 -2.19
CA VAL A 211 -5.87 -7.37 -2.07
C VAL A 211 -5.12 -8.54 -2.70
N THR A 212 -4.22 -8.26 -3.63
CA THR A 212 -3.18 -9.18 -4.08
C THR A 212 -1.87 -8.73 -3.46
N TRP A 213 -1.20 -9.63 -2.75
CA TRP A 213 0.03 -9.33 -2.02
C TRP A 213 1.09 -10.37 -2.33
N ASN A 214 2.22 -9.94 -2.90
CA ASN A 214 3.30 -10.84 -3.32
C ASN A 214 4.54 -10.72 -2.43
N SER A 215 4.35 -10.38 -1.16
CA SER A 215 5.42 -10.17 -0.18
C SER A 215 5.18 -10.92 1.14
N PRO A 216 6.19 -11.05 2.02
CA PRO A 216 6.00 -11.57 3.37
C PRO A 216 5.06 -10.66 4.17
N ILE A 217 4.42 -11.21 5.19
CA ILE A 217 3.41 -10.55 6.02
C ILE A 217 3.76 -10.81 7.48
N ASP A 218 3.71 -9.79 8.34
CA ASP A 218 3.73 -10.04 9.78
C ASP A 218 2.36 -10.58 10.20
N THR A 219 1.36 -9.70 10.24
CA THR A 219 -0.02 -10.07 10.56
C THR A 219 -0.98 -9.74 9.43
N VAL A 220 -2.02 -10.56 9.27
CA VAL A 220 -3.18 -10.23 8.45
C VAL A 220 -4.49 -10.51 9.19
N ASP A 221 -5.34 -9.50 9.27
CA ASP A 221 -6.71 -9.58 9.77
C ASP A 221 -7.70 -9.40 8.61
N ILE A 222 -8.52 -10.41 8.31
CA ILE A 222 -9.52 -10.36 7.22
C ILE A 222 -10.92 -10.37 7.82
N PHE A 223 -11.50 -9.20 8.01
CA PHE A 223 -12.88 -8.99 8.48
C PHE A 223 -13.92 -9.19 7.38
N GLY A 224 -13.54 -8.90 6.14
CA GLY A 224 -14.36 -9.03 4.95
C GLY A 224 -13.49 -8.95 3.70
N GLY A 225 -14.05 -9.26 2.53
CA GLY A 225 -13.29 -9.23 1.28
C GLY A 225 -12.30 -10.39 1.13
N MET A 226 -11.23 -10.15 0.35
CA MET A 226 -10.36 -11.22 -0.13
C MET A 226 -8.89 -10.81 -0.19
N LEU A 227 -8.03 -11.61 0.43
CA LEU A 227 -6.58 -11.62 0.17
C LEU A 227 -6.25 -12.72 -0.83
N ARG A 228 -5.46 -12.38 -1.86
CA ARG A 228 -4.70 -13.31 -2.70
C ARG A 228 -3.23 -13.17 -2.35
N TRP A 229 -2.68 -14.19 -1.71
CA TRP A 229 -1.29 -14.19 -1.27
C TRP A 229 -0.43 -15.05 -2.20
N GLY A 230 0.46 -14.38 -2.93
CA GLY A 230 1.19 -14.91 -4.07
C GLY A 230 0.47 -14.75 -5.41
N SER A 231 1.23 -14.84 -6.50
CA SER A 231 0.83 -14.63 -7.89
C SER A 231 1.62 -15.57 -8.81
N ASP A 232 1.13 -15.76 -10.04
CA ASP A 232 1.82 -16.47 -11.11
C ASP A 232 2.85 -15.54 -11.75
N GLY A 233 4.10 -15.97 -11.92
CA GLY A 233 5.15 -15.22 -12.60
C GLY A 233 6.08 -14.37 -11.72
N ASP A 234 5.82 -14.27 -10.41
CA ASP A 234 6.69 -13.53 -9.49
C ASP A 234 7.69 -14.45 -8.78
N THR A 235 8.98 -14.17 -8.91
CA THR A 235 10.06 -14.84 -8.18
C THR A 235 10.14 -14.35 -6.73
N ALA A 236 9.05 -14.48 -5.98
CA ALA A 236 9.08 -14.15 -4.56
C ALA A 236 9.63 -15.33 -3.74
N THR A 237 10.75 -15.09 -3.08
CA THR A 237 11.37 -16.03 -2.14
C THR A 237 11.00 -15.66 -0.72
N GLY A 238 10.82 -16.66 0.16
CA GLY A 238 10.53 -16.42 1.57
C GLY A 238 9.18 -15.75 1.85
N LEU A 239 8.13 -16.16 1.14
CA LEU A 239 6.75 -15.75 1.46
C LEU A 239 6.29 -16.41 2.77
N ASP A 240 6.65 -15.76 3.87
CA ASP A 240 6.21 -16.12 5.21
C ASP A 240 5.10 -15.18 5.67
N CYS A 241 4.12 -15.74 6.37
CA CYS A 241 3.08 -15.02 7.09
C CYS A 241 3.13 -15.47 8.55
N ASN A 242 3.39 -14.55 9.50
CA ASN A 242 3.53 -14.91 10.90
C ASN A 242 2.17 -15.26 11.53
N LEU A 243 1.13 -14.47 11.24
CA LEU A 243 -0.21 -14.71 11.74
C LEU A 243 -1.30 -14.28 10.74
N ALA A 244 -2.22 -15.19 10.42
CA ALA A 244 -3.44 -14.86 9.69
C ALA A 244 -4.70 -15.08 10.54
N ASN A 245 -5.46 -14.02 10.81
CA ASN A 245 -6.79 -14.09 11.40
C ASN A 245 -7.84 -13.89 10.31
N ILE A 246 -8.79 -14.82 10.20
CA ILE A 246 -9.79 -14.84 9.13
C ILE A 246 -11.18 -14.90 9.77
N TYR A 247 -11.88 -13.78 9.78
CA TYR A 247 -13.19 -13.61 10.41
C TYR A 247 -14.34 -13.96 9.44
N PRO A 248 -15.61 -13.94 9.88
CA PRO A 248 -16.75 -14.25 9.00
C PRO A 248 -16.74 -13.35 7.77
N ALA A 249 -17.08 -13.90 6.60
CA ALA A 249 -17.02 -13.24 5.28
C ALA A 249 -15.61 -12.94 4.73
N GLY A 250 -14.55 -13.05 5.54
CA GLY A 250 -13.17 -12.96 5.06
C GLY A 250 -12.71 -14.20 4.30
N ARG A 251 -11.90 -14.00 3.25
CA ARG A 251 -11.28 -15.07 2.48
C ARG A 251 -9.79 -14.84 2.27
N LEU A 252 -8.97 -15.79 2.73
CA LEU A 252 -7.56 -15.89 2.35
C LEU A 252 -7.41 -16.93 1.25
N ILE A 253 -6.91 -16.51 0.09
CA ILE A 253 -6.54 -17.34 -1.04
C ILE A 253 -5.01 -17.47 -1.03
N TRP A 254 -4.51 -18.67 -0.78
CA TRP A 254 -3.07 -18.94 -0.71
C TRP A 254 -2.61 -19.54 -2.04
N GLN A 255 -1.94 -18.75 -2.87
CA GLN A 255 -1.45 -19.16 -4.20
C GLN A 255 0.01 -19.61 -4.14
N THR A 256 0.83 -19.06 -3.24
CA THR A 256 2.31 -19.14 -3.22
C THR A 256 2.98 -18.36 -4.34
N ALA A 257 4.27 -18.10 -4.17
CA ALA A 257 5.16 -17.60 -5.21
C ALA A 257 5.83 -18.75 -5.96
N ASP A 258 6.47 -18.41 -7.08
CA ASP A 258 7.06 -19.34 -8.06
C ASP A 258 8.37 -20.00 -7.60
N THR A 259 8.75 -19.85 -6.32
CA THR A 259 9.99 -20.37 -5.75
C THR A 259 9.82 -20.76 -4.28
N ASP A 260 10.34 -21.93 -3.90
CA ASP A 260 10.45 -22.44 -2.52
C ASP A 260 9.13 -22.81 -1.79
N VAL A 261 9.22 -22.86 -0.45
CA VAL A 261 8.14 -23.13 0.49
C VAL A 261 7.58 -21.79 0.95
N SER A 262 6.28 -21.59 0.80
CA SER A 262 5.59 -20.51 1.53
C SER A 262 5.11 -21.03 2.88
N ILE A 263 5.30 -20.24 3.94
CA ILE A 263 5.02 -20.68 5.31
C ILE A 263 3.95 -19.78 5.94
N LEU A 264 2.84 -20.39 6.34
CA LEU A 264 1.86 -19.77 7.22
C LEU A 264 2.13 -20.28 8.64
N LYS A 265 2.85 -19.51 9.46
CA LYS A 265 3.30 -19.98 10.78
C LYS A 265 2.12 -20.28 11.70
N LYS A 266 1.12 -19.40 11.71
CA LYS A 266 -0.11 -19.59 12.48
C LYS A 266 -1.31 -18.99 11.75
N PHE A 267 -2.46 -19.64 11.90
CA PHE A 267 -3.73 -19.01 11.56
C PHE A 267 -4.79 -19.21 12.64
N VAL A 268 -5.75 -18.28 12.69
CA VAL A 268 -6.99 -18.39 13.45
C VAL A 268 -8.14 -18.10 12.48
N CYS A 269 -8.89 -19.14 12.12
CA CYS A 269 -10.04 -19.02 11.22
C CYS A 269 -11.33 -19.11 12.03
N CYS A 270 -12.10 -18.03 12.04
CA CYS A 270 -13.32 -17.83 12.81
C CYS A 270 -14.50 -17.49 11.89
N GLY A 271 -15.03 -18.48 11.17
CA GLY A 271 -16.17 -18.32 10.25
C GLY A 271 -15.77 -17.89 8.83
N GLY A 272 -14.49 -17.63 8.60
CA GLY A 272 -13.94 -17.27 7.29
C GLY A 272 -13.53 -18.47 6.44
N THR A 273 -12.85 -18.19 5.32
CA THR A 273 -12.31 -19.22 4.41
C THR A 273 -10.81 -19.11 4.26
N LEU A 274 -10.08 -20.20 4.54
CA LEU A 274 -8.69 -20.39 4.14
C LEU A 274 -8.65 -21.34 2.95
N ASP A 275 -8.19 -20.86 1.79
CA ASP A 275 -8.19 -21.58 0.54
C ASP A 275 -6.78 -21.79 -0.02
N ALA A 276 -6.23 -22.97 0.25
CA ALA A 276 -4.93 -23.40 -0.26
C ALA A 276 -5.06 -24.24 -1.56
N GLN A 277 -6.26 -24.49 -2.08
CA GLN A 277 -6.51 -25.38 -3.25
C GLN A 277 -6.28 -24.70 -4.60
N GLN A 278 -5.56 -23.59 -4.63
CA GLN A 278 -5.39 -22.81 -5.84
C GLN A 278 -4.53 -23.57 -6.88
N PRO A 279 -4.94 -23.58 -8.16
CA PRO A 279 -4.18 -24.22 -9.23
C PRO A 279 -2.90 -23.44 -9.56
N THR A 280 -2.95 -22.12 -9.43
CA THR A 280 -1.78 -21.24 -9.49
C THR A 280 -0.73 -21.75 -8.51
N ASN A 281 0.48 -21.98 -8.99
CA ASN A 281 1.63 -22.38 -8.19
C ASN A 281 1.43 -23.65 -7.35
N SER A 282 0.53 -24.52 -7.81
CA SER A 282 0.20 -25.79 -7.15
C SER A 282 1.36 -26.79 -7.06
N GLN A 283 2.45 -26.59 -7.82
CA GLN A 283 3.68 -27.36 -7.76
C GLN A 283 4.60 -26.99 -6.59
N TYR A 284 4.43 -25.78 -6.02
CA TYR A 284 5.27 -25.29 -4.92
C TYR A 284 4.68 -25.63 -3.56
N ARG A 285 5.55 -25.69 -2.55
CA ARG A 285 5.19 -26.20 -1.22
C ARG A 285 4.51 -25.12 -0.40
N LYS A 286 3.43 -25.51 0.27
CA LYS A 286 2.74 -24.73 1.29
C LYS A 286 2.98 -25.40 2.62
N GLN A 287 3.38 -24.67 3.65
CA GLN A 287 3.60 -25.27 4.96
C GLN A 287 2.86 -24.48 6.04
N ILE A 288 2.09 -25.19 6.86
CA ILE A 288 1.52 -24.64 8.09
C ILE A 288 2.49 -24.89 9.23
N GLY A 289 2.82 -23.84 9.98
CA GLY A 289 3.79 -23.87 11.07
C GLY A 289 5.25 -23.78 10.60
N SER A 290 6.13 -23.34 11.49
CA SER A 290 7.59 -23.40 11.29
C SER A 290 8.25 -24.54 12.07
N GLY A 291 7.50 -25.19 12.97
CA GLY A 291 7.96 -26.28 13.83
C GLY A 291 8.30 -25.84 15.25
N ALA A 292 7.96 -24.60 15.61
CA ALA A 292 8.17 -24.00 16.92
C ALA A 292 6.97 -24.22 17.87
N SER A 293 6.30 -25.36 17.76
CA SER A 293 5.06 -25.68 18.51
C SER A 293 3.88 -24.75 18.20
N GLU A 294 3.81 -24.19 16.97
CA GLU A 294 2.67 -23.35 16.61
C GLU A 294 1.36 -24.13 16.56
N VAL A 295 0.31 -23.51 17.12
CA VAL A 295 -1.05 -24.06 17.12
C VAL A 295 -1.93 -23.15 16.29
N SER A 296 -2.38 -23.64 15.15
CA SER A 296 -3.41 -22.98 14.35
C SER A 296 -4.81 -23.41 14.81
N GLU A 297 -5.80 -22.55 14.64
CA GLU A 297 -7.14 -22.76 15.16
C GLU A 297 -8.20 -22.58 14.07
N ALA A 298 -9.15 -23.51 14.04
CA ALA A 298 -10.24 -23.55 13.08
C ALA A 298 -11.58 -23.67 13.83
N TRP A 299 -12.37 -22.61 13.84
CA TRP A 299 -13.60 -22.51 14.62
C TRP A 299 -14.85 -22.82 13.79
N TYR A 300 -16.00 -22.99 14.45
CA TYR A 300 -17.29 -23.25 13.81
C TYR A 300 -17.59 -22.29 12.64
N ASN A 301 -18.26 -22.79 11.60
CA ASN A 301 -18.53 -22.11 10.32
C ASN A 301 -17.31 -21.75 9.46
N SER A 302 -16.09 -22.01 9.91
CA SER A 302 -14.91 -21.83 9.06
C SER A 302 -14.83 -22.88 7.96
N ASN A 303 -14.28 -22.49 6.81
CA ASN A 303 -14.04 -23.38 5.69
C ASN A 303 -12.53 -23.45 5.38
N LEU A 304 -11.92 -24.59 5.67
CA LEU A 304 -10.52 -24.85 5.40
C LEU A 304 -10.43 -25.76 4.17
N ARG A 305 -9.99 -25.19 3.05
CA ARG A 305 -9.77 -25.90 1.80
C ARG A 305 -8.29 -26.18 1.68
N LEU A 306 -7.87 -27.33 2.22
CA LEU A 306 -6.46 -27.69 2.41
C LEU A 306 -6.00 -28.77 1.42
N ALA A 307 -6.75 -29.00 0.34
CA ALA A 307 -6.46 -30.12 -0.57
C ALA A 307 -5.33 -29.87 -1.60
N ALA A 308 -4.37 -29.01 -1.30
CA ALA A 308 -3.17 -28.90 -2.14
C ALA A 308 -2.25 -30.08 -1.88
N ARG A 309 -1.85 -30.80 -2.94
CA ARG A 309 -0.91 -31.94 -2.87
C ARG A 309 0.43 -31.58 -2.25
N THR A 310 0.76 -30.29 -2.23
CA THR A 310 2.02 -29.73 -1.76
C THR A 310 1.88 -29.05 -0.39
N LEU A 311 0.73 -29.17 0.27
CA LEU A 311 0.52 -28.67 1.62
C LEU A 311 1.08 -29.66 2.65
N SER A 312 1.91 -29.16 3.57
CA SER A 312 2.41 -29.90 4.74
C SER A 312 2.09 -29.18 6.04
N LEU A 313 2.11 -29.93 7.14
CA LEU A 313 2.14 -29.41 8.50
C LEU A 313 3.55 -29.64 9.06
N ALA A 314 4.19 -28.58 9.58
CA ALA A 314 5.51 -28.68 10.16
C ALA A 314 5.51 -29.56 11.41
N SER A 315 6.60 -30.29 11.65
CA SER A 315 6.74 -31.15 12.83
C SER A 315 6.59 -30.34 14.11
N GLY A 316 5.78 -30.82 15.06
CA GLY A 316 5.48 -30.12 16.31
C GLY A 316 4.39 -29.05 16.20
N SER A 317 3.97 -28.68 14.98
CA SER A 317 2.81 -27.80 14.78
C SER A 317 1.50 -28.59 14.82
N SER A 318 0.39 -27.93 15.11
CA SER A 318 -0.94 -28.57 15.15
C SER A 318 -2.04 -27.65 14.65
N ILE A 319 -3.16 -28.25 14.23
CA ILE A 319 -4.40 -27.53 13.91
C ILE A 319 -5.49 -28.03 14.86
N LYS A 320 -6.02 -27.13 15.69
CA LYS A 320 -7.17 -27.42 16.55
C LYS A 320 -8.47 -27.11 15.81
N ASN A 321 -9.28 -28.14 15.60
CA ASN A 321 -10.58 -28.01 14.96
C ASN A 321 -11.71 -27.98 16.00
N TYR A 322 -12.41 -26.86 16.08
CA TYR A 322 -13.54 -26.60 16.97
C TYR A 322 -14.88 -26.58 16.21
N GLY A 323 -15.01 -27.40 15.16
CA GLY A 323 -16.24 -27.54 14.36
C GLY A 323 -16.21 -26.86 12.99
N ALA A 324 -15.01 -26.54 12.48
CA ALA A 324 -14.79 -26.09 11.12
C ALA A 324 -14.98 -27.22 10.10
N ARG A 325 -15.35 -26.85 8.88
CA ARG A 325 -15.33 -27.75 7.73
C ARG A 325 -13.92 -27.81 7.16
N ILE A 326 -13.30 -28.98 7.14
CA ILE A 326 -12.00 -29.23 6.52
C ILE A 326 -12.22 -30.08 5.27
N THR A 327 -11.75 -29.57 4.12
CA THR A 327 -11.73 -30.30 2.85
C THR A 327 -10.29 -30.73 2.56
N ALA A 328 -10.02 -32.02 2.77
CA ALA A 328 -8.75 -32.68 2.43
C ALA A 328 -8.78 -33.25 0.99
N PRO A 329 -7.63 -33.57 0.36
CA PRO A 329 -7.62 -34.25 -0.94
C PRO A 329 -8.25 -35.64 -0.83
N ALA A 330 -8.95 -36.07 -1.88
CA ALA A 330 -9.39 -37.45 -1.98
C ALA A 330 -8.16 -38.37 -2.11
N GLY A 331 -7.90 -39.19 -1.09
CA GLY A 331 -6.82 -40.18 -1.07
C GLY A 331 -5.59 -39.82 -0.23
N ASP A 332 -5.49 -38.59 0.30
CA ASP A 332 -4.39 -38.18 1.18
C ASP A 332 -4.86 -38.04 2.64
N SER A 333 -4.08 -38.59 3.57
CA SER A 333 -4.28 -38.37 5.00
C SER A 333 -3.64 -37.05 5.41
N ILE A 334 -4.43 -36.12 5.96
CA ILE A 334 -3.88 -35.09 6.84
C ILE A 334 -3.55 -35.82 8.15
N SER A 335 -2.26 -36.04 8.41
CA SER A 335 -1.83 -36.56 9.71
C SER A 335 -1.92 -35.44 10.74
N PHE A 336 -2.61 -35.72 11.84
CA PHE A 336 -2.70 -34.87 13.03
C PHE A 336 -1.73 -35.39 14.08
#